data_AF-A0A0C9XCD9-F1
#
_entry.id   AF-A0A0C9XCD9-F1
#
_cell.length_a   1.000
_cell.length_b   1.000
_cell.length_c   1.000
_cell.angle_alpha   90.00
_cell.angle_beta   90.00
_cell.angle_gamma   90.00
#
_symmetry.space_group_name_H-M   'P 1'
#
loop_
_entity.id
_entity.type
_entity.pdbx_description
1 polymer ?
#
loop_
_entity_poly.entity_id
_entity_poly.type
_entity_poly.pdbx_seq_one_letter_code
_entity_poly.pdbx_strand_id
1 'polypeptide(L)'
;MASDPLALTAPLTATLRYPFDHLITLARLILVDYHAHLKAQETAADEAGDEDEVCNAYNNLSDVNEITWLLDRERWMKEDEPKGPYPESVGNEWKVEALKDPRHAEKELLTMGWNHKAEYVIPDAVKLRKEKRGVPPEGSWKNEDALLDFLVFLSKHDHSGLFRAID
;
A
#
# COMPACT_ATOMS: atom_id res chain seq x y z
N MET A 1 8.57 17.23 46.72
CA MET A 1 8.32 18.03 45.51
C MET A 1 7.83 17.06 44.45
N ALA A 2 6.56 17.18 44.05
CA ALA A 2 5.99 16.30 43.05
C ALA A 2 6.57 16.67 41.67
N SER A 3 7.21 15.72 41.01
CA SER A 3 7.63 15.82 39.61
C SER A 3 6.39 15.75 38.74
N ASP A 4 6.18 16.77 37.92
CA ASP A 4 5.08 16.91 36.96
C ASP A 4 5.06 15.71 35.97
N PRO A 5 3.98 14.90 35.88
CA PRO A 5 4.05 13.60 35.19
C PRO A 5 3.91 13.65 33.67
N LEU A 6 3.85 14.83 33.03
CA LEU A 6 3.49 14.95 31.61
C LEU A 6 4.39 15.90 30.80
N ALA A 7 5.65 16.08 31.21
CA ALA A 7 6.64 16.68 30.31
C ALA A 7 7.17 15.65 29.28
N LEU A 8 6.26 14.96 28.58
CA LEU A 8 6.59 14.36 27.29
C LEU A 8 6.31 15.44 26.25
N THR A 9 7.37 16.07 25.78
CA THR A 9 7.41 17.07 24.71
C THR A 9 6.95 16.48 23.38
N ALA A 10 5.69 16.08 23.27
CA ALA A 10 5.03 16.05 21.98
C ALA A 10 4.82 17.52 21.57
N PRO A 11 5.36 17.99 20.44
CA PRO A 11 5.09 19.34 20.00
C PRO A 11 3.58 19.49 19.81
N LEU A 12 2.99 20.54 20.39
CA LEU A 12 1.56 20.90 20.28
C LEU A 12 1.13 21.30 18.86
N THR A 13 1.92 20.96 17.84
CA THR A 13 1.80 21.46 16.48
C THR A 13 0.82 20.66 15.63
N ALA A 14 0.06 19.71 16.21
CA ALA A 14 -0.85 18.79 15.50
C ALA A 14 -0.22 18.13 14.24
N THR A 15 1.12 18.07 14.20
CA THR A 15 1.91 17.67 13.03
C THR A 15 2.73 16.46 13.41
N LEU A 16 2.53 15.35 12.69
CA LEU A 16 3.33 14.14 12.83
C LEU A 16 4.44 14.15 11.78
N ARG A 17 5.69 13.91 12.21
CA ARG A 17 6.78 13.59 11.29
C ARG A 17 6.88 12.08 11.19
N TYR A 18 6.89 11.56 9.97
CA TYR A 18 7.00 10.13 9.70
C TYR A 18 7.94 9.91 8.50
N PRO A 19 8.59 8.73 8.40
CA PRO A 19 9.55 8.48 7.33
C PRO A 19 8.83 8.09 6.03
N PHE A 20 8.24 9.08 5.35
CA PHE A 20 7.43 8.88 4.14
C PHE A 20 8.12 8.00 3.09
N ASP A 21 9.37 8.32 2.72
CA ASP A 21 10.11 7.55 1.71
C ASP A 21 10.22 6.06 2.08
N HIS A 22 10.50 5.75 3.34
CA HIS A 22 10.60 4.36 3.79
C HIS A 22 9.24 3.68 3.80
N LEU A 23 8.19 4.41 4.21
CA LEU A 23 6.82 3.89 4.27
C LEU A 23 6.28 3.59 2.87
N ILE A 24 6.44 4.52 1.91
CA ILE A 24 5.97 4.32 0.54
C ILE A 24 6.80 3.26 -0.18
N THR A 25 8.12 3.22 -0.01
CA THR A 25 8.95 2.14 -0.57
C THR A 25 8.53 0.78 -0.02
N LEU A 26 8.25 0.67 1.28
CA LEU A 26 7.77 -0.57 1.88
C LEU A 26 6.39 -0.96 1.34
N ALA A 27 5.45 -0.01 1.24
CA ALA A 27 4.12 -0.25 0.67
C ALA A 27 4.19 -0.79 -0.76
N ARG A 28 5.05 -0.19 -1.60
CA ARG A 28 5.29 -0.65 -2.97
C ARG A 28 5.86 -2.07 -2.99
N LEU A 29 6.86 -2.33 -2.15
CA LEU A 29 7.50 -3.65 -2.06
C LEU A 29 6.49 -4.74 -1.67
N ILE A 30 5.68 -4.53 -0.64
CA ILE A 30 4.71 -5.55 -0.21
C ILE A 30 3.63 -5.81 -1.26
N LEU A 31 3.24 -4.79 -2.05
CA LEU A 31 2.30 -4.95 -3.15
C LEU A 31 2.92 -5.74 -4.32
N VAL A 32 4.20 -5.50 -4.63
CA VAL A 32 4.95 -6.31 -5.61
C VAL A 32 4.97 -7.78 -5.17
N ASP A 33 5.39 -8.03 -3.93
CA ASP A 33 5.50 -9.38 -3.36
C ASP A 33 4.13 -10.09 -3.37
N TYR A 34 3.06 -9.38 -2.99
CA TYR A 34 1.71 -9.93 -2.93
C TYR A 34 1.12 -10.20 -4.32
N HIS A 35 1.29 -9.28 -5.27
CA HIS A 35 0.88 -9.49 -6.65
C HIS A 35 1.59 -10.71 -7.27
N ALA A 36 2.89 -10.87 -7.04
CA ALA A 36 3.64 -12.05 -7.50
C ALA A 36 3.13 -13.35 -6.87
N HIS A 37 2.77 -13.31 -5.58
CA HIS A 37 2.17 -14.45 -4.88
C HIS A 37 0.82 -14.86 -5.47
N LEU A 38 -0.07 -13.90 -5.72
CA LEU A 38 -1.39 -14.17 -6.31
C LEU A 38 -1.28 -14.73 -7.72
N LYS A 39 -0.35 -14.24 -8.55
CA LYS A 39 -0.09 -14.82 -9.88
C LYS A 39 0.38 -16.28 -9.82
N ALA A 40 1.22 -16.59 -8.83
CA ALA A 40 1.67 -17.96 -8.62
C ALA A 40 0.51 -18.87 -8.17
N GLN A 41 -0.41 -18.35 -7.35
CA GLN A 41 -1.63 -19.08 -6.96
C GLN A 41 -2.57 -19.30 -8.16
N GLU A 42 -2.83 -18.26 -8.96
CA GLU A 42 -3.63 -18.35 -10.19
C GLU A 42 -3.08 -19.43 -11.13
N THR A 43 -1.76 -19.42 -11.38
CA THR A 43 -1.10 -20.41 -12.24
C THR A 43 -1.24 -21.82 -11.68
N ALA A 44 -1.03 -22.00 -10.37
CA ALA A 44 -1.13 -23.32 -9.74
C ALA A 44 -2.58 -23.84 -9.72
N ALA A 45 -3.57 -22.97 -9.56
CA ALA A 45 -4.98 -23.32 -9.60
C ALA A 45 -5.42 -23.73 -11.02
N ASP A 46 -4.97 -22.99 -12.04
CA ASP A 46 -5.22 -23.32 -13.45
C ASP A 46 -4.63 -24.69 -13.81
N GLU A 47 -3.37 -24.96 -13.41
CA GLU A 47 -2.73 -26.27 -13.60
C GLU A 47 -3.46 -27.41 -12.87
N ALA A 48 -4.11 -27.11 -11.73
CA ALA A 48 -4.91 -28.07 -10.97
C ALA A 48 -6.35 -28.23 -11.50
N GLY A 49 -6.79 -27.37 -12.43
CA GLY A 49 -8.17 -27.33 -12.92
C GLY A 49 -9.18 -26.83 -11.89
N ASP A 50 -8.74 -26.00 -10.93
CA ASP A 50 -9.60 -25.40 -9.90
C ASP A 50 -10.06 -24.01 -10.34
N GLU A 51 -11.17 -23.97 -11.09
CA GLU A 51 -11.71 -22.73 -11.67
C GLU A 51 -12.12 -21.70 -10.60
N ASP A 52 -12.56 -22.15 -9.42
CA ASP A 52 -12.98 -21.26 -8.33
C ASP A 52 -11.75 -20.51 -7.76
N GLU A 53 -10.64 -21.22 -7.54
CA GLU A 53 -9.38 -20.61 -7.07
C GLU A 53 -8.73 -19.70 -8.12
N VAL A 54 -8.82 -20.04 -9.41
CA VAL A 54 -8.39 -19.13 -10.49
C VAL A 54 -9.18 -17.82 -10.43
N CYS A 55 -10.52 -17.90 -10.32
CA CYS A 55 -11.37 -16.73 -10.24
C CYS A 55 -11.06 -15.88 -8.99
N ASN A 56 -10.84 -16.52 -7.85
CA ASN A 56 -10.45 -15.84 -6.61
C ASN A 56 -9.11 -15.10 -6.75
N ALA A 57 -8.08 -15.77 -7.28
CA ALA A 57 -6.77 -15.16 -7.50
C ALA A 57 -6.83 -13.99 -8.49
N TYR A 58 -7.60 -14.12 -9.57
CA TYR A 58 -7.82 -13.05 -10.55
C TYR A 58 -8.49 -11.82 -9.93
N ASN A 59 -9.55 -12.01 -9.13
CA ASN A 59 -10.23 -10.91 -8.44
C ASN A 59 -9.29 -10.19 -7.46
N ASN A 60 -8.51 -10.96 -6.69
CA ASN A 60 -7.52 -10.40 -5.77
C ASN A 60 -6.41 -9.64 -6.52
N LEU A 61 -5.97 -10.11 -7.69
CA LEU A 61 -5.01 -9.39 -8.54
C LEU A 61 -5.57 -8.04 -9.01
N SER A 62 -6.85 -8.00 -9.42
CA SER A 62 -7.52 -6.75 -9.77
C SER A 62 -7.54 -5.75 -8.60
N ASP A 63 -7.80 -6.23 -7.39
CA ASP A 63 -7.82 -5.39 -6.19
C ASP A 63 -6.42 -4.86 -5.83
N VAL A 64 -5.39 -5.68 -5.94
CA VAL A 64 -3.99 -5.26 -5.75
C VAL A 64 -3.58 -4.23 -6.80
N ASN A 65 -4.04 -4.37 -8.04
CA ASN A 65 -3.74 -3.42 -9.12
C ASN A 65 -4.33 -2.04 -8.83
N GLU A 66 -5.54 -1.96 -8.27
CA GLU A 66 -6.13 -0.68 -7.86
C GLU A 66 -5.34 0.00 -6.75
N ILE A 67 -4.86 -0.75 -5.75
CA ILE A 67 -4.02 -0.16 -4.70
C ILE A 67 -2.64 0.22 -5.24
N THR A 68 -2.09 -0.56 -6.17
CA THR A 68 -0.85 -0.25 -6.87
C THR A 68 -0.99 1.04 -7.70
N TRP A 69 -2.13 1.27 -8.34
CA TRP A 69 -2.41 2.53 -9.04
C TRP A 69 -2.37 3.76 -8.13
N LEU A 70 -2.79 3.62 -6.86
CA LEU A 70 -2.75 4.70 -5.86
C LEU A 70 -1.33 4.99 -5.39
N LEU A 71 -0.55 3.96 -5.07
CA LEU A 71 0.75 4.11 -4.39
C LEU A 71 1.98 4.05 -5.32
N ASP A 72 1.84 3.43 -6.50
CA ASP A 72 2.90 3.19 -7.48
C ASP A 72 2.40 3.33 -8.93
N ARG A 73 1.85 4.50 -9.23
CA ARG A 73 1.24 4.78 -10.53
C ARG A 73 2.20 4.60 -11.70
N GLU A 74 3.48 4.93 -11.53
CA GLU A 74 4.50 4.72 -12.56
C GLU A 74 4.68 3.25 -12.93
N ARG A 75 4.73 2.36 -11.92
CA ARG A 75 4.83 0.93 -12.15
C ARG A 75 3.57 0.38 -12.81
N TRP A 76 2.40 0.77 -12.31
CA TRP A 76 1.12 0.37 -12.89
C TRP A 76 1.03 0.73 -14.38
N MET A 77 1.44 1.94 -14.76
CA MET A 77 1.47 2.36 -16.17
C MET A 77 2.43 1.52 -17.01
N LYS A 78 3.60 1.15 -16.48
CA LYS A 78 4.54 0.30 -17.21
C LYS A 78 4.04 -1.14 -17.39
N GLU A 79 3.34 -1.67 -16.39
CA GLU A 79 2.99 -3.09 -16.33
C GLU A 79 1.59 -3.41 -16.88
N ASP A 80 0.59 -2.54 -16.68
CA ASP A 80 -0.82 -2.87 -16.96
C ASP A 80 -1.51 -1.99 -18.01
N GLU A 81 -1.13 -0.72 -18.15
CA GLU A 81 -1.59 0.14 -19.26
C GLU A 81 -1.41 -0.49 -20.67
N PRO A 82 -0.35 -1.29 -20.96
CA PRO A 82 -0.16 -1.91 -22.27
C PRO A 82 -1.11 -3.09 -22.58
N LYS A 83 -1.88 -3.58 -21.60
CA LYS A 83 -2.62 -4.85 -21.72
C LYS A 83 -4.11 -4.70 -22.04
N GLY A 84 -4.65 -3.47 -22.03
CA GLY A 84 -6.05 -3.18 -22.34
C GLY A 84 -6.26 -2.55 -23.72
N PRO A 85 -7.42 -2.75 -24.39
CA PRO A 85 -7.75 -2.08 -25.65
C PRO A 85 -7.98 -0.56 -25.48
N TYR A 86 -8.14 -0.10 -24.24
CA TYR A 86 -8.28 1.30 -23.86
C TYR A 86 -7.34 1.60 -22.70
N PRO A 87 -6.25 2.35 -22.92
CA PRO A 87 -5.46 2.87 -21.81
C PRO A 87 -6.33 3.89 -21.05
N GLU A 88 -6.70 3.60 -19.80
CA GLU A 88 -7.53 4.52 -18.98
C GLU A 88 -6.90 5.92 -18.80
N SER A 89 -5.59 6.01 -19.02
CA SER A 89 -4.71 7.19 -19.00
C SER A 89 -4.85 8.08 -20.24
N VAL A 90 -5.15 7.51 -21.41
CA VAL A 90 -5.19 8.24 -22.70
C VAL A 90 -6.45 9.12 -22.82
N GLY A 91 -7.45 8.90 -21.96
CA GLY A 91 -8.69 9.69 -21.92
C GLY A 91 -8.88 10.61 -20.71
N ASN A 92 -7.97 10.60 -19.73
CA ASN A 92 -8.15 11.31 -18.47
C ASN A 92 -6.99 12.27 -18.18
N GLU A 93 -7.08 13.50 -18.69
CA GLU A 93 -6.08 14.56 -18.46
C GLU A 93 -5.77 14.78 -16.97
N TRP A 94 -6.76 14.63 -16.09
CA TRP A 94 -6.57 14.71 -14.63
C TRP A 94 -5.65 13.61 -14.06
N LYS A 95 -5.65 12.41 -14.67
CA LYS A 95 -4.74 11.31 -14.28
C LYS A 95 -3.30 11.63 -14.69
N VAL A 96 -3.10 12.32 -15.82
CA VAL A 96 -1.79 12.77 -16.31
C VAL A 96 -1.25 13.94 -15.50
N GLU A 97 -2.09 14.89 -15.09
CA GLU A 97 -1.67 15.98 -14.19
C GLU A 97 -1.30 15.48 -12.79
N ALA A 98 -2.02 14.47 -12.26
CA ALA A 98 -1.67 13.85 -10.99
C ALA A 98 -0.28 13.18 -11.00
N LEU A 99 0.21 12.72 -12.16
CA LEU A 99 1.60 12.21 -12.30
C LEU A 99 2.66 13.28 -12.15
N LYS A 100 2.29 14.56 -12.32
CA LYS A 100 3.23 15.68 -12.17
C LYS A 100 3.33 16.17 -10.73
N ASP A 101 2.42 15.76 -9.84
CA ASP A 101 2.48 16.11 -8.42
C ASP A 101 3.47 15.18 -7.69
N PRO A 102 4.64 15.68 -7.24
CA PRO A 102 5.62 14.86 -6.54
C PRO A 102 5.12 14.34 -5.18
N ARG A 103 4.05 14.93 -4.63
CA ARG A 103 3.40 14.50 -3.38
C ARG A 103 2.16 13.65 -3.61
N HIS A 104 1.84 13.30 -4.85
CA HIS A 104 0.66 12.48 -5.16
C HIS A 104 0.62 11.20 -4.34
N ALA A 105 1.73 10.45 -4.33
CA ALA A 105 1.84 9.20 -3.57
C ALA A 105 1.68 9.42 -2.06
N GLU A 106 2.10 10.57 -1.53
CA GLU A 106 1.92 10.92 -0.12
C GLU A 106 0.45 11.17 0.20
N LYS A 107 -0.23 11.97 -0.63
CA LYS A 107 -1.65 12.26 -0.48
C LYS A 107 -2.47 10.97 -0.53
N GLU A 108 -2.26 10.15 -1.55
CA GLU A 108 -2.96 8.87 -1.72
C GLU A 108 -2.68 7.90 -0.58
N LEU A 109 -1.44 7.82 -0.09
CA LEU A 109 -1.09 6.97 1.05
C LEU A 109 -1.87 7.36 2.31
N LEU A 110 -2.00 8.67 2.59
CA LEU A 110 -2.71 9.18 3.76
C LEU A 110 -4.24 9.09 3.63
N THR A 111 -4.75 8.93 2.39
CA THR A 111 -6.18 8.80 2.11
C THR A 111 -6.57 7.42 1.56
N MET A 112 -5.67 6.44 1.57
CA MET A 112 -5.87 5.18 0.84
C MET A 112 -7.08 4.38 1.33
N GLY A 113 -7.46 4.52 2.61
CA GLY A 113 -8.64 3.87 3.16
C GLY A 113 -9.97 4.33 2.54
N TRP A 114 -10.01 5.42 1.75
CA TRP A 114 -11.18 5.74 0.92
C TRP A 114 -11.44 4.67 -0.15
N ASN A 115 -10.38 3.98 -0.60
CA ASN A 115 -10.53 2.76 -1.35
C ASN A 115 -10.76 1.61 -0.36
N HIS A 116 -12.02 1.13 -0.27
CA HIS A 116 -12.41 0.01 0.59
C HIS A 116 -11.55 -1.25 0.40
N LYS A 117 -10.90 -1.40 -0.77
CA LYS A 117 -10.00 -2.51 -1.05
C LYS A 117 -8.73 -2.49 -0.22
N ALA A 118 -8.27 -1.30 0.17
CA ALA A 118 -7.08 -1.14 1.00
C ALA A 118 -7.23 -1.86 2.35
N GLU A 119 -8.46 -1.95 2.87
CA GLU A 119 -8.74 -2.54 4.19
C GLU A 119 -8.46 -4.05 4.24
N TYR A 120 -8.42 -4.74 3.10
CA TYR A 120 -8.06 -6.16 3.03
C TYR A 120 -6.75 -6.41 2.25
N VAL A 121 -6.50 -5.68 1.16
CA VAL A 121 -5.27 -5.84 0.36
C VAL A 121 -4.01 -5.55 1.18
N ILE A 122 -3.99 -4.45 1.93
CA ILE A 122 -2.80 -4.06 2.70
C ILE A 122 -2.53 -5.05 3.84
N PRO A 123 -3.51 -5.42 4.69
CA PRO A 123 -3.29 -6.44 5.71
C PRO A 123 -2.81 -7.79 5.16
N ASP A 124 -3.35 -8.26 4.04
CA ASP A 124 -2.93 -9.53 3.44
C ASP A 124 -1.50 -9.45 2.88
N ALA A 125 -1.15 -8.36 2.21
CA ALA A 125 0.21 -8.12 1.74
C ALA A 125 1.21 -8.03 2.91
N VAL A 126 0.83 -7.35 4.00
CA VAL A 126 1.63 -7.26 5.23
C VAL A 126 1.81 -8.64 5.87
N LYS A 127 0.73 -9.43 5.94
CA LYS A 127 0.77 -10.79 6.47
C LYS A 127 1.74 -11.66 5.67
N LEU A 128 1.62 -11.66 4.34
CA LEU A 128 2.54 -12.38 3.46
C LEU A 128 3.99 -11.93 3.68
N ARG A 129 4.25 -10.62 3.74
CA ARG A 129 5.59 -10.08 4.00
C ARG A 129 6.16 -10.60 5.31
N LYS A 130 5.38 -10.53 6.40
CA LYS A 130 5.79 -11.01 7.73
C LYS A 130 6.08 -12.52 7.72
N GLU A 131 5.33 -13.31 6.94
CA GLU A 131 5.55 -14.75 6.77
C GLU A 131 6.79 -15.11 5.93
N LYS A 132 7.15 -14.27 4.94
CA LYS A 132 8.19 -14.60 3.95
C LYS A 132 9.53 -13.88 4.13
N ARG A 133 9.60 -12.81 4.92
CA ARG A 133 10.81 -11.95 5.06
C ARG A 133 12.04 -12.60 5.73
N GLY A 134 11.90 -13.80 6.28
CA GLY A 134 13.03 -14.55 6.87
C GLY A 134 13.60 -13.94 8.16
N VAL A 135 14.90 -14.19 8.39
CA VAL A 135 15.60 -13.82 9.63
C VAL A 135 16.07 -12.35 9.56
N PRO A 136 15.91 -11.56 10.64
CA PRO A 136 16.31 -10.15 10.64
C PRO A 136 17.82 -9.96 10.51
N PRO A 137 18.30 -9.05 9.65
CA PRO A 137 19.73 -8.81 9.42
C PRO A 137 20.46 -8.19 10.62
N GLU A 138 19.77 -7.41 11.47
CA GLU A 138 20.33 -6.76 12.67
C GLU A 138 19.66 -7.24 13.97
N GLY A 139 19.09 -8.45 13.95
CA GLY A 139 18.46 -9.07 15.12
C GLY A 139 17.06 -8.54 15.48
N SER A 140 16.50 -7.57 14.72
CA SER A 140 15.13 -7.13 14.92
C SER A 140 14.46 -6.57 13.66
N TRP A 141 13.18 -6.89 13.48
CA TRP A 141 12.29 -6.29 12.47
C TRP A 141 11.51 -5.08 12.98
N LYS A 142 11.77 -4.60 14.22
CA LYS A 142 10.96 -3.57 14.91
C LYS A 142 10.61 -2.35 14.05
N ASN A 143 11.57 -1.82 13.29
CA ASN A 143 11.34 -0.65 12.45
C ASN A 143 10.43 -0.98 11.26
N GLU A 144 10.67 -2.10 10.58
CA GLU A 144 9.79 -2.58 9.51
C GLU A 144 8.38 -2.88 10.05
N ASP A 145 8.27 -3.57 11.19
CA ASP A 145 6.98 -3.88 11.82
C ASP A 145 6.18 -2.62 12.18
N ALA A 146 6.82 -1.59 12.73
CA ALA A 146 6.16 -0.33 12.99
C ALA A 146 5.63 0.34 11.71
N LEU A 147 6.38 0.26 10.61
CA LEU A 147 5.92 0.78 9.31
C LEU A 147 4.77 -0.04 8.74
N LEU A 148 4.85 -1.38 8.80
CA LEU A 148 3.79 -2.28 8.35
C LEU A 148 2.50 -2.07 9.15
N ASP A 149 2.61 -1.92 10.47
CA ASP A 149 1.47 -1.67 11.35
C ASP A 149 0.85 -0.29 11.05
N PHE A 150 1.68 0.71 10.70
CA PHE A 150 1.19 2.02 10.27
C PHE A 150 0.51 1.96 8.90
N LEU A 151 0.99 1.15 7.95
CA LEU A 151 0.28 0.90 6.68
C LEU A 151 -1.11 0.29 6.93
N VAL A 152 -1.20 -0.73 7.79
CA VAL A 152 -2.49 -1.34 8.18
C VAL A 152 -3.39 -0.33 8.89
N PHE A 153 -2.81 0.57 9.68
CA PHE A 153 -3.59 1.65 10.28
C PHE A 153 -4.19 2.57 9.21
N LEU A 154 -3.37 3.05 8.27
CA LEU A 154 -3.82 3.98 7.21
C LEU A 154 -4.80 3.33 6.21
N SER A 155 -4.82 2.01 6.11
CA SER A 155 -5.65 1.30 5.13
C SER A 155 -7.12 1.15 5.55
N LYS A 156 -7.45 1.46 6.80
CA LYS A 156 -8.83 1.39 7.30
C LYS A 156 -9.65 2.57 6.83
N HIS A 157 -10.89 2.29 6.42
CA HIS A 157 -11.81 3.33 5.97
C HIS A 157 -12.00 4.45 7.01
N ASP A 158 -12.22 4.08 8.28
CA ASP A 158 -12.47 5.03 9.38
C ASP A 158 -11.26 5.90 9.75
N HIS A 159 -10.08 5.57 9.23
CA HIS A 159 -8.85 6.33 9.46
C HIS A 159 -8.52 7.28 8.31
N SER A 160 -9.26 7.19 7.21
CA SER A 160 -9.06 8.05 6.04
C SER A 160 -9.31 9.51 6.37
N GLY A 161 -8.34 10.37 6.05
CA GLY A 161 -8.44 11.81 6.32
C GLY A 161 -8.13 12.23 7.76
N LEU A 162 -7.70 11.31 8.63
CA LEU A 162 -7.10 11.67 9.93
C LEU A 162 -5.81 12.48 9.75
N PHE A 163 -5.10 12.24 8.65
CA PHE A 163 -3.90 12.97 8.27
C PHE A 163 -4.09 13.61 6.90
N ARG A 164 -3.34 14.70 6.68
CA ARG A 164 -3.18 15.32 5.36
C ARG A 164 -1.73 15.75 5.21
N ALA A 165 -1.22 15.66 3.99
CA ALA A 165 0.05 16.29 3.67
C ALA A 165 -0.07 17.81 3.88
N ILE A 166 0.98 18.44 4.39
CA ILE A 166 1.07 19.90 4.43
C ILE A 166 1.41 20.37 3.01
N ASP A 167 0.76 21.43 2.52
CA ASP A 167 1.05 22.05 1.23
C ASP A 167 2.40 22.80 1.24
#